data_AF-A0A833W4H7-F1
#
_entry.id   AF-A0A833W4H7-F1
#
_cell.length_a   1.000
_cell.length_b   1.000
_cell.length_c   1.000
_cell.angle_alpha   90.00
_cell.angle_beta   90.00
_cell.angle_gamma   90.00
#
_symmetry.space_group_name_H-M   'P 1'
#
loop_
_entity.id
_entity.type
_entity.pdbx_description
1 polymer ?
#
loop_
_entity_poly.entity_id
_entity_poly.type
_entity_poly.pdbx_seq_one_letter_code
_entity_poly.pdbx_strand_id
1 'polypeptide(L)'
;MFNNSFVAAYRELKAKSFNARKRFQLAILCVRAVIRIKHLHNTPEPLSTHVACTDPYRIKILRKVIDGCAFRVYGHWVKKGEGQNRAALFENTPKTELKHLYVSNLSR
;
A
#
# COMPACT_ATOMS: atom_id res chain seq x y z
N MET A 1 7.29 45.05 -15.39
CA MET A 1 8.54 45.06 -16.19
C MET A 1 9.11 43.64 -16.23
N PHE A 2 8.44 42.74 -16.94
CA PHE A 2 8.88 41.35 -17.11
C PHE A 2 9.26 41.13 -18.58
N ASN A 3 10.29 40.31 -18.82
CA ASN A 3 10.57 39.60 -20.07
C ASN A 3 11.44 40.24 -21.17
N ASN A 4 12.60 40.82 -20.82
CA ASN A 4 13.69 40.93 -21.82
C ASN A 4 14.63 39.71 -21.77
N SER A 5 14.93 39.20 -20.58
CA SER A 5 15.75 38.00 -20.38
C SER A 5 15.08 36.72 -20.91
N PHE A 6 13.77 36.55 -20.66
CA PHE A 6 13.03 35.38 -21.16
C PHE A 6 12.92 35.36 -22.69
N VAL A 7 12.65 36.52 -23.29
CA VAL A 7 12.56 36.67 -24.76
C VAL A 7 13.93 36.46 -25.42
N ALA A 8 15.02 36.93 -24.80
CA ALA A 8 16.38 36.68 -25.27
C ALA A 8 16.74 35.17 -25.22
N ALA A 9 16.47 34.50 -24.09
CA ALA A 9 16.69 33.06 -23.95
C ALA A 9 15.85 32.24 -24.95
N TYR A 10 14.61 32.67 -25.20
CA TYR A 10 13.75 32.04 -26.21
C TYR A 10 14.29 32.20 -27.63
N ARG A 11 14.84 33.37 -27.98
CA ARG A 11 15.52 33.59 -29.27
C ARG A 11 16.78 32.75 -29.42
N GLU A 12 17.60 32.61 -28.39
CA GLU A 12 18.78 31.74 -28.40
C GLU A 12 18.43 30.26 -28.57
N LEU A 13 17.36 29.80 -27.91
CA LEU A 13 16.83 28.45 -28.10
C LEU A 13 16.33 28.22 -29.53
N LYS A 14 15.76 29.25 -30.16
CA LYS A 14 15.29 29.21 -31.55
C LYS A 14 16.45 29.31 -32.56
N ALA A 15 17.54 30.00 -32.20
CA ALA A 15 18.74 30.13 -33.01
C ALA A 15 19.68 28.90 -32.93
N LYS A 16 19.51 28.03 -31.92
CA LYS A 16 20.24 26.76 -31.86
C LYS A 16 19.84 25.87 -33.04
N SER A 17 20.83 25.48 -33.83
CA SER A 17 20.65 24.52 -34.92
C SER A 17 20.07 23.21 -34.41
N PHE A 18 19.16 22.64 -35.18
CA PHE A 18 18.54 21.36 -34.85
C PHE A 18 19.60 20.26 -34.81
N ASN A 19 19.88 19.73 -33.62
CA ASN A 19 20.78 18.61 -33.45
C ASN A 19 19.97 17.31 -33.33
N ALA A 20 19.87 16.58 -34.44
CA ALA A 20 19.12 15.33 -34.54
C ALA A 20 19.56 14.30 -33.48
N ARG A 21 20.87 14.19 -33.22
CA ARG A 21 21.43 13.25 -32.24
C ARG A 21 20.92 13.53 -30.82
N LYS A 22 20.97 14.79 -30.38
CA LYS A 22 20.49 15.19 -29.05
C LYS A 22 18.98 15.00 -28.90
N ARG A 23 18.21 15.29 -29.96
CA ARG A 23 16.76 15.10 -29.98
C ARG A 23 16.38 13.62 -29.92
N PHE A 24 17.09 12.77 -30.65
CA PHE A 24 16.90 11.31 -30.60
C PHE A 24 17.25 10.73 -29.22
N GLN A 25 18.36 11.16 -28.62
CA GLN A 25 18.73 10.77 -27.25
C GLN A 25 17.66 11.17 -26.22
N LEU A 26 17.12 12.39 -26.33
CA LEU A 26 16.03 12.84 -25.48
C LEU A 26 14.78 11.99 -25.66
N ALA A 27 14.41 11.66 -26.90
CA ALA A 27 13.27 10.79 -27.18
C ALA A 27 13.43 9.41 -26.53
N ILE A 28 14.62 8.80 -26.63
CA ILE A 28 14.93 7.53 -25.94
C ILE A 28 14.79 7.69 -24.42
N LEU A 29 15.32 8.77 -23.84
CA LEU A 29 15.24 9.03 -22.41
C LEU A 29 13.78 9.17 -21.95
N CYS A 30 12.96 9.90 -22.71
CA CYS A 30 11.52 10.05 -22.45
C CYS A 30 10.80 8.70 -22.47
N VAL A 31 11.04 7.86 -23.49
CA VAL A 31 10.43 6.52 -23.59
C VAL A 31 10.84 5.67 -22.39
N ARG A 32 12.12 5.65 -22.03
CA ARG A 32 12.63 4.92 -20.85
C ARG A 32 12.00 5.43 -19.56
N ALA A 33 11.85 6.75 -19.41
CA ALA A 33 11.24 7.36 -18.24
C ALA A 33 9.75 6.98 -18.12
N VAL A 34 8.99 7.06 -19.22
CA VAL A 34 7.58 6.65 -19.26
C VAL A 34 7.42 5.18 -18.91
N ILE A 35 8.24 4.30 -19.50
CA ILE A 35 8.26 2.87 -19.15
C ILE A 35 8.58 2.69 -17.67
N ARG A 36 9.60 3.35 -17.15
CA ARG A 36 9.99 3.26 -15.72
C ARG A 36 8.86 3.72 -14.79
N ILE A 37 8.16 4.80 -15.12
CA ILE A 37 7.01 5.32 -14.35
C ILE A 37 5.84 4.33 -14.42
N LYS A 38 5.53 3.78 -15.60
CA LYS A 38 4.49 2.76 -15.77
C LYS A 38 4.79 1.50 -14.95
N HIS A 39 6.05 1.06 -14.94
CA HIS A 39 6.48 -0.03 -14.08
C HIS A 39 6.37 0.36 -12.60
N LEU A 40 6.82 1.55 -12.20
CA LEU A 40 6.69 2.02 -10.81
C LEU A 40 5.24 2.12 -10.35
N HIS A 41 4.31 2.47 -11.24
CA HIS A 41 2.88 2.48 -10.94
C HIS A 41 2.33 1.07 -10.67
N ASN A 42 2.90 0.07 -11.35
CA ASN A 42 2.55 -1.34 -11.18
C ASN A 42 3.35 -2.02 -10.04
N THR A 43 4.50 -1.46 -9.66
CA THR A 43 5.27 -1.92 -8.51
C THR A 43 4.72 -1.24 -7.25
N PRO A 44 4.03 -1.96 -6.35
CA PRO A 44 3.65 -1.36 -5.08
C PRO A 44 4.90 -0.81 -4.36
N GLU A 45 4.69 0.23 -3.55
CA GLU A 45 5.74 0.85 -2.74
C GLU A 45 6.64 -0.24 -2.13
N PRO A 46 7.98 -0.17 -2.32
CA PRO A 46 8.88 -1.24 -1.92
C PRO A 46 8.67 -1.51 -0.43
N LEU A 47 8.06 -2.66 -0.13
CA LEU A 47 7.77 -3.06 1.24
C LEU A 47 9.11 -3.23 1.94
N SER A 48 9.31 -2.51 3.04
CA SER A 48 10.46 -2.73 3.91
C SER A 48 10.42 -4.18 4.40
N THR A 49 11.35 -5.00 3.92
CA THR A 49 11.46 -6.41 4.30
C THR A 49 11.68 -6.56 5.80
N HIS A 50 12.44 -5.64 6.39
CA HIS A 50 12.62 -5.57 7.84
C HIS A 50 11.29 -5.39 8.57
N VAL A 51 10.47 -4.41 8.17
CA VAL A 51 9.14 -4.19 8.80
C VAL A 51 8.23 -5.39 8.58
N ALA A 52 8.25 -6.00 7.40
CA ALA A 52 7.47 -7.20 7.11
C ALA A 52 7.84 -8.38 8.04
N CYS A 53 9.11 -8.53 8.40
CA CYS A 53 9.55 -9.59 9.32
C CYS A 53 9.26 -9.25 10.79
N THR A 54 9.47 -8.01 11.23
CA THR A 54 9.32 -7.63 12.65
C THR A 54 7.88 -7.36 13.06
N ASP A 55 7.09 -6.73 12.17
CA ASP A 55 5.70 -6.33 12.42
C ASP A 55 4.89 -6.40 11.12
N PRO A 56 4.56 -7.63 10.66
CA PRO A 56 3.81 -7.84 9.42
C PRO A 56 2.41 -7.20 9.45
N TYR A 57 1.83 -7.04 10.64
CA TYR A 57 0.52 -6.45 10.82
C TYR A 57 0.51 -4.94 10.59
N ARG A 58 1.66 -4.26 10.66
CA ARG A 58 1.78 -2.83 10.31
C ARG A 58 1.50 -2.56 8.83
N ILE A 59 1.80 -3.52 7.97
CA ILE A 59 1.60 -3.40 6.52
C ILE A 59 0.18 -3.89 6.17
N LYS A 60 -0.68 -2.96 5.71
CA LYS A 60 -2.10 -3.22 5.41
C LYS A 60 -2.31 -4.39 4.44
N ILE A 61 -1.45 -4.53 3.44
CA ILE A 61 -1.55 -5.61 2.44
C ILE A 61 -1.23 -6.96 3.09
N LEU A 62 -0.15 -7.06 3.85
CA LEU A 62 0.23 -8.30 4.55
C LEU A 62 -0.85 -8.72 5.55
N ARG A 63 -1.36 -7.78 6.34
CA ARG A 63 -2.50 -8.03 7.25
C ARG A 63 -3.68 -8.68 6.52
N LYS A 64 -4.11 -8.12 5.38
CA LYS A 64 -5.22 -8.68 4.58
C LYS A 64 -4.93 -10.09 4.09
N VAL A 65 -3.70 -10.38 3.65
CA VAL A 65 -3.30 -11.70 3.18
C VAL A 65 -3.32 -12.71 4.34
N ILE A 66 -2.71 -12.35 5.47
CA ILE A 66 -2.64 -13.20 6.67
C ILE A 66 -4.05 -13.49 7.21
N ASP A 67 -4.85 -12.45 7.44
CA ASP A 67 -6.21 -12.58 7.97
C ASP A 67 -7.12 -13.35 6.98
N GLY A 68 -6.93 -13.13 5.68
CA GLY A 68 -7.65 -13.88 4.64
C GLY A 68 -7.30 -15.37 4.62
N CYS A 69 -6.03 -15.72 4.83
CA CYS A 69 -5.61 -17.12 5.00
C CYS A 69 -6.20 -17.73 6.27
N ALA A 70 -6.09 -17.06 7.41
CA ALA A 70 -6.64 -17.53 8.68
C ALA A 70 -8.16 -17.75 8.58
N PHE A 71 -8.89 -16.82 7.95
CA PHE A 71 -10.33 -16.94 7.75
C PHE A 71 -10.70 -18.09 6.80
N ARG A 72 -9.88 -18.43 5.79
CA ARG A 72 -10.15 -19.61 4.94
C ARG A 72 -10.05 -20.92 5.70
N VAL A 73 -9.10 -21.03 6.64
CA VAL A 73 -8.90 -22.24 7.44
C VAL A 73 -9.95 -22.33 8.55
N TYR A 74 -10.09 -21.28 9.35
CA TYR A 74 -10.91 -21.30 10.58
C TYR A 74 -12.26 -20.60 10.44
N GLY A 75 -12.59 -20.04 9.28
CA GLY A 75 -13.84 -19.30 9.08
C GLY A 75 -15.09 -20.15 9.32
N HIS A 76 -14.99 -21.47 9.19
CA HIS A 76 -16.08 -22.39 9.53
C HIS A 76 -16.39 -22.46 11.04
N TRP A 77 -15.44 -22.08 11.91
CA TRP A 77 -15.66 -21.92 13.35
C TRP A 77 -16.33 -20.58 13.69
N VAL A 78 -16.41 -19.65 12.72
CA VAL A 78 -17.13 -18.38 12.85
C VAL A 78 -18.53 -18.54 12.24
N LYS A 79 -19.57 -18.65 13.07
CA LYS A 79 -20.96 -18.71 12.62
C LYS A 79 -21.51 -17.30 12.32
N LYS A 80 -22.40 -17.18 11.34
CA LYS A 80 -23.15 -15.93 11.11
C LYS A 80 -24.27 -15.84 12.16
N GLY A 81 -24.09 -14.97 13.16
CA GLY A 81 -25.12 -14.64 14.15
C GLY A 81 -24.83 -13.29 14.79
N GLU A 82 -25.87 -12.60 15.28
CA GLU A 82 -25.71 -11.36 16.04
C GLU A 82 -24.88 -11.65 17.30
N GLY A 83 -23.72 -11.00 17.43
CA GLY A 83 -22.77 -11.20 18.53
C GLY A 83 -21.49 -11.97 18.19
N GLN A 84 -21.32 -12.47 16.96
CA GLN A 84 -20.06 -13.13 16.55
C GLN A 84 -19.10 -12.16 15.85
N ASN A 85 -18.07 -11.72 16.58
CA ASN A 85 -16.99 -10.90 16.03
C ASN A 85 -15.92 -11.80 15.38
N ARG A 86 -15.62 -11.58 14.09
CA ARG A 86 -14.51 -12.26 13.39
C ARG A 86 -13.16 -12.03 14.07
N ALA A 87 -13.02 -10.92 14.80
CA ALA A 87 -11.83 -10.62 15.60
C ALA A 87 -11.63 -11.61 16.76
N ALA A 88 -12.67 -12.33 17.19
CA ALA A 88 -12.55 -13.36 18.24
C ALA A 88 -11.61 -14.51 17.83
N LEU A 89 -11.38 -14.70 16.52
CA LEU A 89 -10.41 -15.68 16.03
C LEU A 89 -8.96 -15.35 16.45
N PHE A 90 -8.69 -14.07 16.74
CA PHE A 90 -7.35 -13.55 17.04
C PHE A 90 -7.22 -13.08 18.50
N GLU A 91 -8.24 -13.29 19.34
CA GLU A 91 -8.18 -12.94 20.75
C GLU A 91 -7.31 -13.95 21.52
N ASN A 92 -6.20 -13.51 22.10
CA ASN A 92 -5.28 -14.37 22.87
C ASN A 92 -5.61 -14.46 24.37
N THR A 93 -6.63 -13.73 24.82
CA THR A 93 -7.06 -13.71 26.22
C THR A 93 -8.43 -14.35 26.38
N PRO A 94 -8.62 -15.29 27.32
CA PRO A 94 -9.92 -15.91 27.54
C PRO A 94 -10.95 -14.86 27.97
N LYS A 95 -12.17 -14.93 27.42
CA LYS A 95 -13.30 -14.09 27.82
C LYS A 95 -13.80 -14.48 29.21
N THR A 96 -13.09 -14.05 30.25
CA THR A 96 -13.44 -14.30 31.66
C THR A 96 -14.72 -13.60 32.11
N GLU A 97 -15.13 -12.53 31.41
CA GLU A 97 -16.40 -11.80 31.63
C GLU A 97 -17.62 -12.72 31.54
N LEU A 98 -17.61 -13.69 30.60
CA LEU A 98 -18.73 -14.62 30.40
C LEU A 98 -18.87 -15.61 31.57
N LYS A 99 -17.74 -15.98 32.18
CA LYS A 99 -17.72 -16.86 33.36
C LYS A 99 -18.33 -16.14 34.57
N HIS A 100 -18.04 -14.85 34.72
CA HIS A 100 -18.57 -14.04 35.82
C HIS A 100 -20.09 -13.92 35.75
N LEU A 101 -20.63 -13.67 34.55
CA LEU A 101 -22.08 -13.63 34.30
C LEU A 101 -22.77 -14.98 34.52
N TYR A 102 -22.15 -16.09 34.12
CA TYR A 102 -22.70 -17.42 34.35
C TYR A 102 -22.75 -17.75 35.85
N VAL A 103 -21.65 -17.50 36.57
CA VAL A 103 -21.55 -17.76 38.01
C VAL A 103 -22.51 -16.88 38.81
N SER A 104 -22.71 -15.62 38.43
CA SER A 104 -23.66 -14.72 39.12
C SER A 104 -25.13 -15.08 38.90
N ASN A 105 -25.46 -15.74 37.78
CA ASN A 105 -26.83 -16.22 37.52
C ASN A 105 -27.12 -17.57 38.19
N LEU A 106 -26.08 -18.37 38.49
CA LEU A 106 -26.21 -19.66 39.18
C LEU A 106 -26.31 -19.53 40.71
N SER A 107 -25.84 -18.40 41.26
CA SER A 107 -25.89 -18.09 42.69
C SER A 107 -27.15 -17.32 43.11
N ARG A 108 -28.18 -17.33 42.26
CA ARG A 108 -29.51 -16.79 42.53
C ARG A 108 -30.53 -17.93 42.55
#